data_AF-A0A1W1BJC6-F1
#
_entry.id   AF-A0A1W1BJC6-F1
#
_cell.length_a   1.000
_cell.length_b   1.000
_cell.length_c   1.000
_cell.angle_alpha   90.00
_cell.angle_beta   90.00
_cell.angle_gamma   90.00
#
_symmetry.space_group_name_H-M   'P 1'
#
loop_
_entity.id
_entity.type
_entity.pdbx_description
1 polymer ?
#
loop_
_entity_poly.entity_id
_entity_poly.type
_entity_poly.pdbx_seq_one_letter_code
_entity_poly.pdbx_strand_id
1 'polypeptide(L)'
;MAKKMNSPVTKIETISSYTIKNTHGWEVYFLSLNVNMKLGKVTRNRTINQVVFTKGNKISFSLKDKSGKDYKNILKPKVPVEAYDDEHLLVGNRDAKHKLLVFSDPFCPYCQEIVPTLIDDVKANPKTFALYYYHLPLLRIHPASDTATRAMLIFQKRGDLKHLKDMYHLLVNPREINADVVLKAIKEKTGIQIKRVDIYSDEINNRLKRDRKLKKRLMLTGTPTIFLDGLWDATRFKYKTFLK
;
A
#
# COMPACT_ATOMS: atom_id res chain seq x y z
N MET A 1 0.26 25.26 27.40
CA MET A 1 -1.13 24.89 27.04
C MET A 1 -1.23 24.76 25.52
N ALA A 2 -1.57 23.59 24.98
CA ALA A 2 -1.75 23.44 23.53
C ALA A 2 -3.03 24.18 23.10
N LYS A 3 -2.88 25.22 22.28
CA LYS A 3 -3.98 26.00 21.72
C LYS A 3 -4.88 25.05 20.92
N LYS A 4 -6.10 24.78 21.39
CA LYS A 4 -7.09 23.99 20.64
C LYS A 4 -7.32 24.70 19.31
N MET A 5 -6.85 24.08 18.24
CA MET A 5 -6.93 24.62 16.90
C MET A 5 -8.34 24.33 16.38
N ASN A 6 -9.24 25.32 16.40
CA ASN A 6 -10.59 25.20 15.83
C ASN A 6 -10.49 25.09 14.31
N SER A 7 -10.30 23.87 13.81
CA SER A 7 -10.33 23.57 12.38
C SER A 7 -11.61 22.78 12.10
N PRO A 8 -12.65 23.41 11.52
CA PRO A 8 -13.94 22.75 11.33
C PRO A 8 -13.81 21.59 10.35
N VAL A 9 -14.45 20.47 10.71
CA VAL A 9 -14.65 19.33 9.82
C VAL A 9 -15.73 19.71 8.81
N THR A 10 -15.39 19.65 7.53
CA THR A 10 -16.31 20.02 6.43
C THR A 10 -16.96 18.82 5.77
N LYS A 11 -16.34 17.64 5.85
CA LYS A 11 -16.90 16.38 5.35
C LYS A 11 -16.35 15.21 6.13
N ILE A 12 -17.20 14.21 6.37
CA ILE A 12 -16.83 12.90 6.93
C ILE A 12 -17.21 11.85 5.90
N GLU A 13 -16.27 10.97 5.57
CA GLU A 13 -16.49 9.79 4.73
C GLU A 13 -16.10 8.53 5.51
N THR A 14 -16.96 7.52 5.52
CA THR A 14 -16.60 6.19 6.03
C THR A 14 -15.85 5.43 4.95
N ILE A 15 -14.57 5.16 5.17
CA ILE A 15 -13.73 4.36 4.27
C ILE A 15 -14.15 2.90 4.32
N SER A 16 -14.34 2.36 5.53
CA SER A 16 -14.95 1.06 5.79
C SER A 16 -15.30 0.94 7.28
N SER A 17 -16.15 -0.03 7.61
CA SER A 17 -16.42 -0.44 8.99
C SER A 17 -16.63 -1.95 9.07
N TYR A 18 -16.47 -2.50 10.27
CA TYR A 18 -16.80 -3.89 10.58
C TYR A 18 -16.81 -4.15 12.09
N THR A 19 -17.51 -5.21 12.51
CA THR A 19 -17.48 -5.73 13.87
C THR A 19 -16.13 -6.37 14.18
N ILE A 20 -15.57 -6.08 15.35
CA ILE A 20 -14.28 -6.61 15.79
C ILE A 20 -14.52 -7.95 16.49
N LYS A 21 -13.78 -8.99 16.10
CA LYS A 21 -13.87 -10.29 16.77
C LYS A 21 -13.35 -10.20 18.21
N ASN A 22 -13.97 -10.96 19.11
CA ASN A 22 -13.56 -11.09 20.53
C ASN A 22 -13.64 -9.80 21.36
N THR A 23 -14.42 -8.80 20.93
CA THR A 23 -14.61 -7.55 21.66
C THR A 23 -16.04 -7.38 22.21
N HIS A 24 -16.87 -8.43 22.24
CA HIS A 24 -18.25 -8.34 22.75
C HIS A 24 -19.07 -7.24 22.02
N GLY A 25 -18.98 -7.20 20.68
CA GLY A 25 -19.82 -6.33 19.85
C GLY A 25 -19.32 -4.90 19.64
N TRP A 26 -18.03 -4.62 19.86
CA TRP A 26 -17.45 -3.36 19.38
C TRP A 26 -17.28 -3.38 17.86
N GLU A 27 -17.61 -2.27 17.23
CA GLU A 27 -17.35 -2.02 15.81
C GLU A 27 -16.18 -1.05 15.65
N VAL A 28 -15.48 -1.15 14.52
CA VAL A 28 -14.49 -0.16 14.08
C VAL A 28 -15.00 0.57 12.86
N TYR A 29 -14.80 1.89 12.83
CA TYR A 29 -15.04 2.78 11.71
C TYR A 29 -13.71 3.45 11.33
N PHE A 30 -13.35 3.32 10.06
CA PHE A 30 -12.23 4.05 9.47
C PHE A 30 -12.79 5.25 8.72
N LEU A 31 -12.55 6.44 9.25
CA LEU A 31 -13.11 7.67 8.73
C LEU A 31 -12.04 8.49 7.99
N SER A 32 -12.47 9.19 6.95
CA SER A 32 -11.73 10.25 6.29
C SER A 32 -12.43 11.58 6.56
N LEU A 33 -11.74 12.48 7.24
CA LEU A 33 -12.23 13.78 7.66
C LEU A 33 -11.58 14.86 6.80
N ASN A 34 -12.37 15.62 6.06
CA ASN A 34 -11.88 16.84 5.43
C ASN A 34 -11.99 17.98 6.43
N VAL A 35 -10.87 18.66 6.66
CA VAL A 35 -10.71 19.68 7.69
C VAL A 35 -10.12 20.92 7.06
N ASN A 36 -10.72 22.09 7.33
CA ASN A 36 -10.14 23.37 6.94
C ASN A 36 -9.15 23.82 8.02
N MET A 37 -7.86 23.62 7.78
CA MET A 37 -6.81 24.00 8.71
C MET A 37 -6.27 25.40 8.40
N LYS A 38 -6.27 26.27 9.39
CA LYS A 38 -5.66 27.61 9.29
C LYS A 38 -4.17 27.53 9.61
N LEU A 39 -3.33 27.77 8.60
CA LEU A 39 -1.87 27.84 8.69
C LEU A 39 -1.45 29.29 8.48
N GLY A 40 -1.29 30.03 9.58
CA GLY A 40 -1.07 31.48 9.53
C GLY A 40 -2.29 32.22 8.98
N LYS A 41 -2.11 32.97 7.88
CA LYS A 41 -3.20 33.68 7.18
C LYS A 41 -3.91 32.82 6.13
N VAL A 42 -3.43 31.60 5.84
CA VAL A 42 -3.95 30.76 4.75
C VAL A 42 -4.77 29.60 5.32
N THR A 43 -5.97 29.40 4.81
CA THR A 43 -6.79 28.21 5.08
C THR A 43 -6.50 27.16 4.02
N ARG A 44 -6.15 25.94 4.43
CA ARG A 44 -5.96 24.79 3.53
C ARG A 44 -6.87 23.65 3.93
N ASN A 45 -7.57 23.09 2.96
CA ASN A 45 -8.30 21.84 3.17
C ASN A 45 -7.30 20.67 3.28
N ARG A 46 -7.46 19.85 4.31
CA ARG A 46 -6.64 18.66 4.58
C ARG A 46 -7.53 17.49 4.90
N THR A 47 -7.23 16.35 4.30
CA THR A 47 -7.85 15.07 4.66
C THR A 47 -7.04 14.39 5.76
N ILE A 48 -7.68 14.15 6.90
CA ILE A 48 -7.17 13.45 8.08
C ILE A 48 -7.93 12.14 8.22
N ASN A 49 -7.23 11.05 8.47
CA ASN A 49 -7.84 9.74 8.66
C ASN A 49 -7.94 9.44 10.16
N GLN A 50 -9.10 8.96 10.60
CA GLN A 50 -9.42 8.71 12.00
C GLN A 50 -9.97 7.29 12.18
N VAL A 51 -9.50 6.58 13.20
CA VAL A 51 -10.09 5.31 13.64
C VAL A 51 -11.02 5.60 14.83
N VAL A 52 -12.24 5.10 14.75
CA VAL A 52 -13.27 5.27 15.77
C VAL A 52 -13.85 3.91 16.11
N PHE A 53 -14.12 3.69 17.40
CA PHE A 53 -14.73 2.49 17.93
C PHE A 53 -16.10 2.83 18.48
N THR A 54 -17.10 2.00 18.19
CA THR A 54 -18.46 2.21 18.71
C THR A 54 -19.03 0.95 19.34
N LYS A 55 -19.90 1.13 20.34
CA LYS A 55 -20.73 0.08 20.94
C LYS A 55 -21.99 0.68 21.53
N GLY A 56 -23.14 0.44 20.90
CA GLY A 56 -24.39 1.11 21.26
C GLY A 56 -24.24 2.63 21.14
N ASN A 57 -24.54 3.35 22.21
CA ASN A 57 -24.40 4.81 22.29
C ASN A 57 -22.98 5.30 22.68
N LYS A 58 -21.98 4.40 22.76
CA LYS A 58 -20.61 4.74 23.16
C LYS A 58 -19.71 4.91 21.95
N ILE A 59 -18.85 5.93 22.00
CA ILE A 59 -17.77 6.19 21.04
C ILE A 59 -16.44 6.22 21.78
N SER A 60 -15.41 5.61 21.21
CA SER A 60 -14.03 5.70 21.69
C SER A 60 -13.05 5.87 20.54
N PHE A 61 -11.94 6.55 20.78
CA PHE A 61 -10.81 6.68 19.84
C PHE A 61 -9.66 5.71 20.15
N SER A 62 -9.83 4.90 21.20
CA SER A 62 -8.89 3.84 21.60
C SER A 62 -9.68 2.68 22.15
N LEU A 63 -9.36 1.48 21.68
CA LEU A 63 -9.90 0.24 22.24
C LEU A 63 -8.70 -0.65 22.45
N LYS A 64 -8.43 -1.08 23.68
CA LYS A 64 -7.28 -1.93 24.01
C LYS A 64 -7.75 -3.34 24.34
N ASP A 65 -6.96 -4.32 23.95
CA ASP A 65 -7.13 -5.69 24.43
C ASP A 65 -6.61 -5.86 25.87
N LYS A 66 -6.73 -7.07 26.42
CA LYS A 66 -6.28 -7.40 27.78
C LYS A 66 -4.77 -7.22 28.00
N SER A 67 -3.98 -7.25 26.93
CA SER A 67 -2.53 -7.00 26.98
C SER A 67 -2.16 -5.51 26.92
N GLY A 68 -3.16 -4.63 26.77
CA GLY A 68 -2.96 -3.20 26.59
C GLY A 68 -2.69 -2.78 25.14
N LYS A 69 -2.70 -3.72 24.18
CA LYS A 69 -2.49 -3.42 22.77
C LYS A 69 -3.72 -2.74 22.18
N ASP A 70 -3.53 -1.58 21.59
CA ASP A 70 -4.62 -0.81 20.98
C ASP A 70 -5.01 -1.39 19.61
N TYR A 71 -6.29 -1.73 19.45
CA TYR A 71 -6.88 -2.24 18.23
C TYR A 71 -6.64 -1.32 17.03
N LYS A 72 -6.53 0.00 17.24
CA LYS A 72 -6.28 0.94 16.12
C LYS A 72 -4.95 0.67 15.39
N ASN A 73 -3.99 0.04 16.07
CA ASN A 73 -2.68 -0.28 15.50
C ASN A 73 -2.71 -1.59 14.71
N ILE A 74 -3.66 -2.49 15.02
CA ILE A 74 -3.76 -3.84 14.45
C ILE A 74 -4.99 -4.05 13.56
N LEU A 75 -5.75 -3.00 13.31
CA LEU A 75 -6.84 -3.02 12.35
C LEU A 75 -6.47 -2.11 11.17
N LYS A 76 -7.06 -2.39 10.01
CA LYS A 76 -6.88 -1.64 8.77
C LYS A 76 -8.22 -1.56 8.04
N PRO A 77 -8.46 -0.49 7.26
CA PRO A 77 -9.63 -0.42 6.41
C PRO A 77 -9.68 -1.62 5.44
N LYS A 78 -10.90 -2.05 5.08
CA LYS A 78 -11.07 -2.99 3.97
C LYS A 78 -10.62 -2.35 2.66
N VAL A 79 -10.07 -3.16 1.75
CA VAL A 79 -9.75 -2.69 0.40
C VAL A 79 -11.06 -2.42 -0.35
N PRO A 80 -11.23 -1.23 -0.95
CA PRO A 80 -12.39 -0.94 -1.79
C PRO A 80 -12.34 -1.75 -3.09
N VAL A 81 -13.49 -2.14 -3.64
CA VAL A 81 -13.55 -3.02 -4.83
C VAL A 81 -12.83 -2.39 -6.04
N GLU A 82 -12.86 -1.07 -6.13
CA GLU A 82 -12.24 -0.29 -7.21
C GLU A 82 -10.70 -0.32 -7.18
N ALA A 83 -10.09 -0.81 -6.09
CA ALA A 83 -8.64 -1.04 -6.04
C ALA A 83 -8.20 -2.36 -6.70
N TYR A 84 -9.15 -3.16 -7.20
CA TYR A 84 -8.88 -4.37 -7.95
C TYR A 84 -9.03 -4.10 -9.46
N ASP A 85 -8.30 -3.10 -9.96
CA ASP A 85 -8.33 -2.64 -11.36
C ASP A 85 -7.27 -3.29 -12.25
N ASP A 86 -7.51 -3.26 -13.57
CA ASP A 86 -6.65 -3.92 -14.57
C ASP A 86 -5.24 -3.32 -14.66
N GLU A 87 -5.06 -2.04 -14.30
CA GLU A 87 -3.73 -1.44 -14.30
C GLU A 87 -2.86 -2.02 -13.17
N HIS A 88 -3.46 -2.38 -12.04
CA HIS A 88 -2.78 -2.96 -10.88
C HIS A 88 -2.69 -4.48 -10.91
N LEU A 89 -3.45 -5.17 -11.77
CA LEU A 89 -3.31 -6.59 -11.97
C LEU A 89 -1.90 -6.92 -12.51
N LEU A 90 -1.07 -7.52 -11.66
CA LEU A 90 0.31 -7.89 -12.00
C LEU A 90 0.38 -9.28 -12.62
N VAL A 91 -0.30 -10.26 -12.00
CA VAL A 91 -0.26 -11.67 -12.42
C VAL A 91 -1.49 -12.43 -11.89
N GLY A 92 -1.85 -13.53 -12.55
CA GLY A 92 -3.03 -14.33 -12.22
C GLY A 92 -4.24 -13.96 -13.08
N ASN A 93 -5.40 -14.53 -12.76
CA ASN A 93 -6.64 -14.25 -13.49
C ASN A 93 -7.49 -13.24 -12.70
N ARG A 94 -7.95 -12.15 -13.33
CA ARG A 94 -8.86 -11.15 -12.73
C ARG A 94 -10.13 -11.75 -12.11
N ASP A 95 -10.59 -12.87 -12.65
CA ASP A 95 -11.81 -13.59 -12.24
C ASP A 95 -11.51 -14.74 -11.27
N ALA A 96 -10.26 -14.85 -10.80
CA ALA A 96 -9.88 -15.84 -9.82
C ALA A 96 -10.66 -15.67 -8.51
N LYS A 97 -10.86 -16.79 -7.80
CA LYS A 97 -11.63 -16.85 -6.56
C LYS A 97 -11.09 -15.94 -5.47
N HIS A 98 -9.76 -15.83 -5.36
CA HIS A 98 -9.10 -15.06 -4.33
C HIS A 98 -8.32 -13.88 -4.92
N LYS A 99 -8.53 -12.69 -4.35
CA LYS A 99 -7.83 -11.47 -4.78
C LYS A 99 -6.82 -11.05 -3.73
N LEU A 100 -5.55 -11.03 -4.14
CA LEU A 100 -4.43 -10.55 -3.36
C LEU A 100 -4.10 -9.12 -3.77
N LEU A 101 -3.89 -8.25 -2.78
CA LEU A 101 -3.36 -6.91 -3.02
C LEU A 101 -2.12 -6.71 -2.17
N VAL A 102 -1.00 -6.35 -2.79
CA VAL A 102 0.25 -6.09 -2.09
C VAL A 102 0.71 -4.64 -2.29
N PHE A 103 1.04 -3.97 -1.18
CA PHE A 103 1.86 -2.75 -1.20
C PHE A 103 3.30 -3.12 -0.88
N SER A 104 4.23 -2.74 -1.75
CA SER A 104 5.63 -3.15 -1.63
C SER A 104 6.62 -2.05 -1.98
N ASP A 105 7.82 -2.19 -1.42
CA ASP A 105 9.02 -1.40 -1.71
C ASP A 105 10.15 -2.38 -2.09
N PRO A 106 10.79 -2.25 -3.27
CA PRO A 106 11.86 -3.16 -3.70
C PRO A 106 13.12 -3.15 -2.80
N PHE A 107 13.32 -2.10 -2.00
CA PHE A 107 14.47 -2.00 -1.09
C PHE A 107 14.13 -2.36 0.36
N CYS A 108 12.87 -2.68 0.67
CA CYS A 108 12.49 -3.15 1.99
C CYS A 108 12.91 -4.63 2.16
N PRO A 109 13.74 -4.99 3.16
CA PRO A 109 14.24 -6.37 3.32
C PRO A 109 13.12 -7.42 3.36
N TYR A 110 12.06 -7.18 4.14
CA TYR A 110 10.90 -8.07 4.19
C TYR A 110 10.17 -8.21 2.85
N CYS A 111 10.17 -7.17 2.01
CA CYS A 111 9.57 -7.28 0.69
C CYS A 111 10.42 -8.12 -0.25
N GLN A 112 11.74 -8.01 -0.15
CA GLN A 112 12.69 -8.82 -0.94
C GLN A 112 12.54 -10.31 -0.64
N GLU A 113 12.23 -10.67 0.60
CA GLU A 113 11.97 -12.06 1.02
C GLU A 113 10.59 -12.57 0.57
N ILE A 114 9.55 -11.74 0.71
CA ILE A 114 8.15 -12.21 0.63
C ILE A 114 7.58 -12.04 -0.79
N VAL A 115 7.78 -10.89 -1.43
CA VAL A 115 6.99 -10.51 -2.61
C VAL A 115 7.38 -11.27 -3.88
N PRO A 116 8.68 -11.55 -4.15
CA PRO A 116 9.05 -12.43 -5.26
C PRO A 116 8.37 -13.80 -5.17
N THR A 117 8.38 -14.42 -3.97
CA THR A 117 7.71 -15.70 -3.71
C THR A 117 6.19 -15.60 -3.92
N LEU A 118 5.55 -14.54 -3.43
CA LEU A 118 4.13 -14.29 -3.64
C LEU A 118 3.77 -14.21 -5.14
N ILE A 119 4.59 -13.53 -5.93
CA ILE A 119 4.40 -13.41 -7.39
C ILE A 119 4.49 -14.81 -8.03
N ASP A 120 5.49 -15.62 -7.65
CA ASP A 120 5.68 -16.96 -8.19
C ASP A 120 4.55 -17.92 -7.81
N ASP A 121 4.10 -17.88 -6.56
CA ASP A 121 2.96 -18.68 -6.08
C ASP A 121 1.68 -18.37 -6.87
N VAL A 122 1.40 -17.08 -7.12
CA VAL A 122 0.21 -16.66 -7.89
C VAL A 122 0.37 -17.02 -9.36
N LYS A 123 1.57 -16.85 -9.93
CA LYS A 123 1.87 -17.25 -11.32
C LYS A 123 1.66 -18.74 -11.54
N ALA A 124 2.02 -19.57 -10.56
CA ALA A 124 1.79 -21.02 -10.59
C ALA A 124 0.32 -21.41 -10.39
N ASN A 125 -0.48 -20.53 -9.76
CA ASN A 125 -1.88 -20.79 -9.41
C ASN A 125 -2.86 -19.73 -9.97
N PRO A 126 -2.86 -19.45 -11.29
CA PRO A 126 -3.56 -18.30 -11.85
C PRO A 126 -5.09 -18.42 -11.81
N LYS A 127 -5.64 -19.64 -11.68
CA LYS A 127 -7.09 -19.87 -11.49
C LYS A 127 -7.54 -19.60 -10.06
N THR A 128 -6.63 -19.71 -9.09
CA THR A 128 -6.92 -19.53 -7.67
C THR A 128 -6.77 -18.08 -7.26
N PHE A 129 -5.76 -17.39 -7.80
CA PHE A 129 -5.41 -16.04 -7.38
C PHE A 129 -5.30 -15.02 -8.50
N ALA A 130 -5.64 -13.78 -8.15
CA ALA A 130 -5.28 -12.55 -8.85
C ALA A 130 -4.38 -11.72 -7.92
N LEU A 131 -3.19 -11.31 -8.37
CA LEU A 131 -2.31 -10.43 -7.61
C LEU A 131 -2.34 -9.01 -8.17
N TYR A 132 -2.80 -8.09 -7.34
CA TYR A 132 -2.79 -6.66 -7.59
C TYR A 132 -1.61 -6.01 -6.85
N TYR A 133 -0.77 -5.28 -7.57
CA TYR A 133 0.47 -4.74 -7.05
C TYR A 133 0.43 -3.21 -7.01
N TYR A 134 0.67 -2.66 -5.83
CA TYR A 134 0.78 -1.23 -5.56
C TYR A 134 2.19 -0.89 -5.07
N HIS A 135 2.78 0.16 -5.65
CA HIS A 135 4.09 0.66 -5.24
C HIS A 135 3.98 1.52 -3.99
N LEU A 136 4.80 1.23 -2.99
CA LEU A 136 4.92 2.01 -1.77
C LEU A 136 6.38 2.29 -1.45
N PRO A 137 7.10 3.08 -2.28
CA PRO A 137 8.50 3.40 -2.02
C PRO A 137 8.63 4.17 -0.70
N LEU A 138 9.42 3.65 0.25
CA LEU A 138 9.61 4.26 1.57
C LEU A 138 10.74 5.30 1.51
N LEU A 139 10.52 6.37 0.74
CA LEU A 139 11.54 7.36 0.33
C LEU A 139 12.38 7.98 1.45
N ARG A 140 11.87 8.00 2.69
CA ARG A 140 12.64 8.50 3.85
C ARG A 140 13.81 7.60 4.22
N ILE A 141 13.68 6.29 4.01
CA ILE A 141 14.69 5.30 4.37
C ILE A 141 15.30 4.64 3.14
N HIS A 142 14.56 4.55 2.03
CA HIS A 142 15.00 3.99 0.75
C HIS A 142 14.68 4.95 -0.41
N PRO A 143 15.35 6.12 -0.53
CA PRO A 143 15.13 7.04 -1.65
C PRO A 143 15.35 6.40 -3.03
N ALA A 144 16.24 5.41 -3.16
CA ALA A 144 16.49 4.70 -4.42
C ALA A 144 15.21 4.02 -4.98
N SER A 145 14.26 3.73 -4.09
CA SER A 145 12.97 3.14 -4.44
C SER A 145 12.13 4.01 -5.37
N ASP A 146 12.30 5.34 -5.37
CA ASP A 146 11.57 6.18 -6.34
C ASP A 146 11.92 5.75 -7.77
N THR A 147 13.21 5.70 -8.09
CA THR A 147 13.69 5.32 -9.42
C THR A 147 13.37 3.86 -9.73
N ALA A 148 13.60 2.94 -8.78
CA ALA A 148 13.33 1.52 -8.99
C ALA A 148 11.84 1.23 -9.21
N THR A 149 10.93 1.80 -8.42
CA THR A 149 9.47 1.58 -8.60
C THR A 149 8.95 2.16 -9.91
N ARG A 150 9.50 3.31 -10.35
CA ARG A 150 9.19 3.86 -11.69
C ARG A 150 9.66 2.95 -12.81
N ALA A 151 10.84 2.35 -12.69
CA ALA A 151 11.31 1.35 -13.65
C ALA A 151 10.46 0.07 -13.61
N MET A 152 10.04 -0.39 -12.42
CA MET A 152 9.11 -1.51 -12.28
C MET A 152 7.80 -1.26 -13.02
N LEU A 153 7.26 -0.05 -13.02
CA LEU A 153 6.06 0.28 -13.79
C LEU A 153 6.24 0.09 -15.31
N ILE A 154 7.44 0.37 -15.84
CA ILE A 154 7.77 0.11 -17.24
C ILE A 154 7.77 -1.41 -17.50
N PHE A 155 8.34 -2.20 -16.59
CA PHE A 155 8.33 -3.66 -16.70
C PHE A 155 6.90 -4.23 -16.57
N GLN A 156 6.06 -3.70 -15.67
CA GLN A 156 4.65 -4.10 -15.55
C GLN A 156 3.90 -3.89 -16.86
N LYS A 157 4.05 -2.71 -17.47
CA LYS A 157 3.41 -2.38 -18.74
C LYS A 157 3.81 -3.33 -19.88
N ARG A 158 5.02 -3.89 -19.83
CA ARG A 158 5.53 -4.86 -20.81
C ARG A 158 5.19 -6.32 -20.46
N GLY A 159 4.50 -6.57 -19.33
CA GLY A 159 4.29 -7.93 -18.82
C GLY A 159 5.57 -8.62 -18.36
N ASP A 160 6.64 -7.87 -18.14
CA ASP A 160 7.98 -8.40 -17.85
C ASP A 160 8.16 -8.67 -16.35
N LEU A 161 7.54 -9.77 -15.89
CA LEU A 161 7.61 -10.18 -14.49
C LEU A 161 9.03 -10.52 -14.05
N LYS A 162 9.91 -10.96 -14.96
CA LYS A 162 11.28 -11.31 -14.61
C LYS A 162 12.05 -10.06 -14.17
N HIS A 163 12.13 -9.05 -15.03
CA HIS A 163 12.89 -7.84 -14.71
C HIS A 163 12.23 -7.00 -13.62
N LEU A 164 10.90 -7.08 -13.48
CA LEU A 164 10.22 -6.54 -12.31
C LEU A 164 10.72 -7.17 -11.00
N LYS A 165 10.80 -8.50 -10.93
CA LYS A 165 11.30 -9.19 -9.74
C LYS A 165 12.78 -8.91 -9.49
N ASP A 166 13.58 -8.78 -10.55
CA ASP A 166 15.00 -8.45 -10.45
C ASP A 166 15.26 -7.15 -9.65
N MET A 167 14.28 -6.23 -9.58
CA MET A 167 14.38 -4.98 -8.81
C MET A 167 14.46 -5.21 -7.28
N TYR A 168 13.92 -6.31 -6.77
CA TYR A 168 14.08 -6.68 -5.35
C TYR A 168 15.50 -7.10 -4.99
N HIS A 169 16.34 -7.37 -5.98
CA HIS A 169 17.73 -7.79 -5.80
C HIS A 169 18.68 -6.89 -6.61
N LEU A 170 18.34 -5.60 -6.68
CA LEU A 170 19.16 -4.58 -7.30
C LEU A 170 20.34 -4.25 -6.39
N LEU A 171 21.56 -4.35 -6.92
CA LEU A 171 22.78 -4.06 -6.18
C LEU A 171 23.09 -2.55 -6.25
N VAL A 172 22.35 -1.77 -5.47
CA VAL A 172 22.58 -0.33 -5.31
C VAL A 172 22.28 0.09 -3.87
N ASN A 173 22.96 1.12 -3.39
CA ASN A 173 22.70 1.67 -2.05
C ASN A 173 21.21 2.10 -1.95
N PRO A 174 20.42 1.58 -1.01
CA PRO A 174 19.03 2.00 -0.82
C PRO A 174 18.88 3.51 -0.55
N ARG A 175 19.94 4.15 -0.03
CA ARG A 175 20.01 5.60 0.23
C ARG A 175 20.46 6.42 -0.97
N GLU A 176 20.68 5.81 -2.13
CA GLU A 176 21.00 6.53 -3.36
C GLU A 176 19.83 7.45 -3.77
N ILE A 177 20.14 8.70 -4.09
CA ILE A 177 19.17 9.73 -4.49
C ILE A 177 19.34 10.06 -5.99
N ASN A 178 20.54 9.85 -6.54
CA ASN A 178 20.81 10.06 -7.94
C ASN A 178 20.18 8.95 -8.79
N ALA A 179 19.11 9.31 -9.50
CA ALA A 179 18.40 8.38 -10.37
C ALA A 179 19.31 7.78 -11.48
N ASP A 180 20.34 8.47 -11.94
CA ASP A 180 21.22 7.93 -13.00
C ASP A 180 22.09 6.77 -12.49
N VAL A 181 22.48 6.81 -11.21
CA VAL A 181 23.18 5.70 -10.55
C VAL A 181 22.25 4.49 -10.43
N VAL A 182 21.00 4.71 -10.00
CA VAL A 182 20.01 3.62 -9.90
C VAL A 182 19.68 3.05 -11.28
N LEU A 183 19.49 3.90 -12.29
CA LEU A 183 19.24 3.48 -13.68
C LEU A 183 20.42 2.68 -14.27
N LYS A 184 21.66 3.04 -13.93
CA LYS A 184 22.85 2.27 -14.32
C LYS A 184 22.81 0.87 -13.69
N ALA A 185 22.54 0.76 -12.39
CA ALA A 185 22.41 -0.53 -11.72
C ALA A 185 21.27 -1.38 -12.34
N ILE A 186 20.15 -0.75 -12.72
CA ILE A 186 19.04 -1.43 -13.40
C ILE A 186 19.50 -1.99 -14.74
N LYS A 187 20.23 -1.22 -15.54
CA LYS A 187 20.79 -1.68 -16.81
C LYS A 187 21.76 -2.84 -16.61
N GLU A 188 22.64 -2.76 -15.62
CA GLU A 188 23.60 -3.84 -15.31
C GLU A 188 22.88 -5.13 -14.89
N LYS A 189 21.80 -5.02 -14.13
CA LYS A 189 21.00 -6.17 -13.67
C LYS A 189 20.15 -6.80 -14.78
N THR A 190 19.57 -5.98 -15.66
CA THR A 190 18.52 -6.40 -16.60
C THR A 190 18.96 -6.44 -18.07
N GLY A 191 20.08 -5.80 -18.41
CA GLY A 191 20.48 -5.51 -19.79
C GLY A 191 19.65 -4.43 -20.47
N ILE A 192 18.61 -3.89 -19.82
CA ILE A 192 17.65 -2.95 -20.43
C ILE A 192 18.03 -1.52 -20.11
N GLN A 193 18.21 -0.71 -21.15
CA GLN A 193 18.39 0.73 -21.00
C GLN A 193 17.04 1.42 -20.76
N ILE A 194 16.89 2.02 -19.58
CA ILE A 194 15.78 2.93 -19.25
C ILE A 194 16.36 4.34 -19.15
N LYS A 195 15.68 5.33 -19.74
CA LYS A 195 16.08 6.73 -19.69
C LYS A 195 15.27 7.49 -18.64
N ARG A 196 15.79 8.62 -18.15
CA ARG A 196 15.07 9.49 -17.21
C ARG A 196 13.69 9.90 -17.73
N VAL A 197 13.60 10.24 -19.03
CA VAL A 197 12.34 10.65 -19.65
C VAL A 197 11.24 9.58 -19.53
N ASP A 198 11.61 8.29 -19.55
CA ASP A 198 10.67 7.18 -19.47
C ASP A 198 10.02 7.13 -18.07
N ILE A 199 10.85 7.20 -17.02
CA ILE A 199 10.44 7.05 -15.60
C ILE A 199 9.72 8.28 -15.02
N TYR A 200 9.78 9.43 -15.70
CA TYR A 200 9.11 10.67 -15.30
C TYR A 200 7.94 11.06 -16.22
N SER A 201 7.48 10.14 -17.07
CA SER A 201 6.27 10.33 -17.87
C SER A 201 5.02 10.60 -17.01
N ASP A 202 4.05 11.31 -17.59
CA ASP A 202 2.78 11.63 -16.92
C ASP A 202 2.02 10.37 -16.49
N GLU A 203 2.07 9.32 -17.31
CA GLU A 203 1.49 8.02 -17.01
C GLU A 203 2.02 7.44 -15.69
N ILE A 204 3.35 7.37 -15.53
CA ILE A 204 4.00 6.85 -14.32
C ILE A 204 3.72 7.74 -13.12
N ASN A 205 3.80 9.07 -13.29
CA ASN A 205 3.51 10.02 -12.22
C ASN A 205 2.07 9.89 -11.72
N ASN A 206 1.11 9.73 -12.65
CA ASN A 206 -0.29 9.54 -12.34
C ASN A 206 -0.54 8.18 -11.67
N ARG A 207 0.14 7.13 -12.12
CA ARG A 207 0.06 5.80 -11.50
C ARG A 207 0.55 5.81 -10.06
N LEU A 208 1.77 6.30 -9.79
CA LEU A 208 2.28 6.44 -8.42
C LEU A 208 1.42 7.37 -7.55
N LYS A 209 0.77 8.39 -8.14
CA LYS A 209 -0.20 9.24 -7.43
C LYS A 209 -1.45 8.45 -7.01
N ARG A 210 -1.97 7.54 -7.84
CA ARG A 210 -3.06 6.63 -7.49
C ARG A 210 -2.64 5.70 -6.34
N ASP A 211 -1.46 5.10 -6.42
CA ASP A 211 -0.93 4.21 -5.37
C ASP A 211 -0.81 4.93 -4.03
N ARG A 212 -0.25 6.14 -4.03
CA ARG A 212 -0.17 6.99 -2.83
C ARG A 212 -1.54 7.34 -2.26
N LYS A 213 -2.54 7.59 -3.12
CA LYS A 213 -3.92 7.89 -2.69
C LYS A 213 -4.54 6.68 -2.00
N LEU A 214 -4.39 5.48 -2.58
CA LEU A 214 -4.92 4.26 -1.96
C LEU A 214 -4.17 3.92 -0.67
N LYS A 215 -2.84 4.04 -0.63
CA LYS A 215 -2.04 3.90 0.60
C LYS A 215 -2.55 4.81 1.72
N LYS A 216 -2.83 6.08 1.39
CA LYS A 216 -3.39 7.04 2.36
C LYS A 216 -4.77 6.56 2.82
N ARG A 217 -5.67 6.23 1.89
CA ARG A 217 -7.03 5.75 2.19
C ARG A 217 -7.01 4.51 3.10
N LEU A 218 -6.11 3.57 2.85
CA LEU A 218 -5.94 2.35 3.66
C LEU A 218 -5.09 2.55 4.93
N MET A 219 -4.67 3.79 5.23
CA MET A 219 -3.87 4.14 6.41
C MET A 219 -2.57 3.31 6.54
N LEU A 220 -1.90 2.99 5.44
CA LEU A 220 -0.70 2.15 5.48
C LEU A 220 0.54 2.96 5.83
N THR A 221 1.44 2.33 6.58
CA THR A 221 2.68 2.95 7.08
C THR A 221 3.93 2.14 6.77
N GLY A 222 3.81 0.93 6.21
CA GLY A 222 4.95 0.06 5.96
C GLY A 222 4.66 -1.01 4.91
N THR A 223 5.72 -1.74 4.58
CA THR A 223 5.75 -2.77 3.54
C THR A 223 6.44 -4.04 4.08
N PRO A 224 6.14 -5.24 3.52
CA PRO A 224 5.00 -5.47 2.64
C PRO A 224 3.71 -5.42 3.48
N THR A 225 2.67 -4.83 2.90
CA THR A 225 1.30 -4.94 3.41
C THR A 225 0.51 -5.75 2.41
N ILE A 226 -0.04 -6.89 2.85
CA ILE A 226 -0.81 -7.81 1.99
C ILE A 226 -2.27 -7.84 2.46
N PHE A 227 -3.18 -7.84 1.50
CA PHE A 227 -4.60 -8.08 1.70
C PHE A 227 -5.01 -9.32 0.93
N LEU A 228 -5.89 -10.11 1.54
CA LEU A 228 -6.58 -11.23 0.91
C LEU A 228 -8.08 -10.98 0.98
N ASP A 229 -8.74 -10.95 -0.18
CA ASP A 229 -10.19 -10.74 -0.31
C ASP A 229 -10.67 -9.49 0.44
N GLY A 230 -9.91 -8.41 0.26
CA GLY A 230 -10.15 -7.10 0.86
C GLY A 230 -9.82 -6.97 2.34
N LEU A 231 -9.35 -8.04 3.00
CA LEU A 231 -8.99 -8.03 4.42
C LEU A 231 -7.48 -8.05 4.61
N TRP A 232 -6.97 -7.21 5.52
CA TRP A 232 -5.55 -7.15 5.82
C TRP A 232 -5.07 -8.48 6.40
N ASP A 233 -4.02 -9.05 5.81
CA ASP A 233 -3.33 -10.21 6.32
C ASP A 233 -2.06 -9.79 7.07
N ALA A 234 -2.16 -9.72 8.40
CA ALA A 234 -1.02 -9.39 9.25
C ALA A 234 0.10 -10.44 9.22
N THR A 235 -0.23 -11.70 8.86
CA THR A 235 0.76 -12.78 8.76
C THR A 235 1.55 -12.71 7.46
N ARG A 236 0.96 -12.12 6.41
CA ARG A 236 1.48 -12.07 5.02
C ARG A 236 1.48 -13.42 4.30
N PHE A 237 1.02 -14.49 4.95
CA PHE A 237 1.09 -15.86 4.44
C PHE A 237 -0.26 -16.57 4.45
N LYS A 238 -1.36 -15.90 4.82
CA LYS A 238 -2.69 -16.53 4.89
C LYS A 238 -3.11 -17.13 3.55
N TYR A 239 -2.72 -16.51 2.44
CA TYR A 239 -3.00 -17.01 1.09
C TYR A 239 -2.45 -18.42 0.85
N LYS A 240 -1.37 -18.80 1.54
CA LYS A 240 -0.76 -20.13 1.41
C LYS A 240 -1.69 -21.26 1.83
N THR A 241 -2.68 -20.98 2.67
CA THR A 241 -3.73 -21.96 3.04
C THR A 241 -4.64 -22.37 1.89
N PHE A 242 -4.59 -21.66 0.76
CA PHE A 242 -5.34 -21.96 -0.46
C PHE A 242 -4.44 -22.46 -1.60
N LEU A 243 -3.12 -22.59 -1.37
CA LEU A 243 -2.24 -23.32 -2.28
C LEU A 243 -2.55 -24.81 -2.17
N LYS A 244 -2.59 -25.48 -3.32
CA LYS A 244 -2.74 -26.94 -3.40
C LYS A 244 -1.38 -27.62 -3.45
#